data_AF-A0A819KI47-F1
#
_entry.id   AF-A0A819KI47-F1
#
_cell.length_a   1.000
_cell.length_b   1.000
_cell.length_c   1.000
_cell.angle_alpha   90.00
_cell.angle_beta   90.00
_cell.angle_gamma   90.00
#
_symmetry.space_group_name_H-M   'P 1'
#
loop_
_entity.id
_entity.type
_entity.pdbx_description
1 polymer ?
#
loop_
_entity_poly.entity_id
_entity_poly.type
_entity_poly.pdbx_seq_one_letter_code
_entity_poly.pdbx_strand_id
1 'polypeptide(L)'
;MNSSYFPSDVKQRVERLLSACAGKNLGSYSGGPGIMAVREDIANFIQRRDGYPSDPHNIFLCNGASDGLKTVIKLLMNNNPKKPSGI
;
A
#
# COMPACT_ATOMS: atom_id res chain seq x y z
N MET A 1 -17.21 18.14 -2.64
CA MET A 1 -17.52 17.74 -4.03
C MET A 1 -18.00 18.86 -4.94
N ASN A 2 -18.91 19.75 -4.50
CA ASN A 2 -19.64 20.66 -5.40
C ASN A 2 -18.90 21.98 -5.75
N SER A 3 -17.64 22.12 -5.37
CA SER A 3 -16.83 23.30 -5.68
C SER A 3 -16.36 23.29 -7.14
N SER A 4 -16.48 24.40 -7.87
CA SER A 4 -15.98 24.53 -9.25
C SER A 4 -14.46 24.72 -9.35
N TYR A 5 -13.77 24.92 -8.22
CA TYR A 5 -12.33 25.19 -8.18
C TYR A 5 -11.46 23.98 -8.58
N PHE A 6 -11.99 22.76 -8.45
CA PHE A 6 -11.25 21.54 -8.76
C PHE A 6 -11.82 20.83 -9.99
N PRO A 7 -10.96 20.34 -10.89
CA PRO A 7 -11.34 19.45 -11.98
C PRO A 7 -12.12 18.22 -11.52
N SER A 8 -12.91 17.64 -12.42
CA SER A 8 -13.75 16.47 -12.14
C SER A 8 -12.92 15.22 -11.80
N ASP A 9 -11.79 15.02 -12.47
CA ASP A 9 -10.89 13.88 -12.25
C ASP A 9 -10.26 13.91 -10.85
N VAL A 10 -9.86 15.10 -10.38
CA VAL A 10 -9.34 15.29 -9.01
C VAL A 10 -10.39 14.90 -7.99
N LYS A 11 -11.63 15.38 -8.16
CA LYS A 11 -12.74 15.03 -7.26
C LYS A 11 -12.97 13.52 -7.26
N GLN A 12 -13.06 12.90 -8.43
CA GLN A 12 -13.28 11.46 -8.56
C GLN A 12 -12.17 10.65 -7.86
N ARG A 13 -10.91 11.03 -8.01
CA ARG A 13 -9.78 10.36 -7.34
C ARG A 13 -9.86 10.48 -5.83
N VAL A 14 -10.22 11.67 -5.32
CA VAL A 14 -10.41 11.90 -3.88
C VAL A 14 -11.58 11.06 -3.36
N GLU A 15 -12.70 11.02 -4.08
CA GLU A 15 -13.89 10.25 -3.75
C GLU A 15 -13.59 8.76 -3.65
N ARG A 16 -12.84 8.22 -4.62
CA ARG A 16 -12.39 6.84 -4.64
C ARG A 16 -11.49 6.52 -3.44
N LEU A 17 -10.49 7.37 -3.18
CA LEU A 17 -9.55 7.16 -2.08
C LEU A 17 -10.25 7.23 -0.72
N LEU A 18 -11.10 8.24 -0.51
CA LEU A 18 -11.88 8.36 0.73
C LEU A 18 -12.80 7.14 0.93
N SER A 19 -13.43 6.65 -0.13
CA SER A 19 -14.29 5.46 -0.06
C SER A 19 -13.53 4.19 0.32
N ALA A 20 -12.22 4.14 0.05
CA ALA A 20 -11.36 3.04 0.46
C ALA A 20 -10.86 3.17 1.92
N CYS A 21 -11.02 4.33 2.56
CA CYS A 21 -10.69 4.53 3.96
C CYS A 21 -11.89 4.15 4.84
N ALA A 22 -11.62 3.49 5.97
CA ALA A 22 -12.66 3.15 6.93
C ALA A 22 -13.39 4.41 7.42
N GLY A 23 -14.72 4.39 7.37
CA GLY A 23 -15.55 5.54 7.77
C GLY A 23 -15.39 6.78 6.87
N LYS A 24 -14.83 6.64 5.66
CA LYS A 24 -14.54 7.76 4.74
C LYS A 24 -13.67 8.86 5.36
N ASN A 25 -12.79 8.46 6.28
CA ASN A 25 -11.92 9.37 7.02
C ASN A 25 -10.44 9.04 6.76
N LEU A 26 -9.65 10.06 6.42
CA LEU A 26 -8.21 9.94 6.16
C LEU A 26 -7.40 9.59 7.42
N GLY A 27 -7.89 9.93 8.61
CA GLY A 27 -7.24 9.62 9.87
C GLY A 27 -7.51 8.21 10.39
N SER A 28 -8.37 7.45 9.72
CA SER A 28 -8.63 6.06 10.09
C SER A 28 -7.40 5.19 9.85
N TYR A 29 -7.17 4.23 10.75
CA TYR A 29 -6.08 3.26 10.58
C TYR A 29 -6.29 2.45 9.29
N SER A 30 -5.24 2.33 8.47
CA SER A 30 -5.25 1.45 7.30
C SER A 30 -5.08 -0.01 7.74
N GLY A 31 -5.59 -0.97 6.96
CA GLY A 31 -5.23 -2.37 7.16
C GLY A 31 -3.70 -2.57 7.16
N GLY A 32 -3.21 -3.66 7.76
CA GLY A 32 -1.76 -3.89 7.96
C GLY A 32 -0.89 -3.66 6.72
N PRO A 33 -1.24 -4.21 5.54
CA PRO A 33 -0.49 -3.96 4.30
C PRO A 33 -0.69 -2.58 3.66
N GLY A 34 -1.61 -1.76 4.18
CA GLY A 34 -2.02 -0.48 3.63
C GLY A 34 -3.41 -0.48 2.96
N ILE A 35 -3.80 0.68 2.44
CA ILE A 35 -5.11 0.90 1.78
C ILE A 35 -5.18 0.11 0.47
N MET A 36 -6.20 -0.74 0.31
CA MET A 36 -6.33 -1.63 -0.85
C MET A 36 -6.34 -0.88 -2.18
N ALA A 37 -7.13 0.19 -2.30
CA ALA A 37 -7.23 0.97 -3.54
C ALA A 37 -5.88 1.56 -4.01
N VAL A 38 -4.98 1.89 -3.07
CA VAL A 38 -3.62 2.36 -3.39
C VAL A 38 -2.75 1.20 -3.86
N ARG A 39 -2.87 0.01 -3.23
CA ARG A 39 -2.15 -1.19 -3.64
C ARG A 39 -2.55 -1.65 -5.04
N GLU A 40 -3.83 -1.58 -5.39
CA GLU A 40 -4.35 -1.82 -6.75
C GLU A 40 -3.76 -0.85 -7.77
N ASP A 41 -3.67 0.45 -7.44
CA ASP A 41 -3.04 1.44 -8.33
C ASP A 41 -1.56 1.10 -8.60
N ILE A 42 -0.83 0.70 -7.55
CA ILE A 42 0.58 0.30 -7.65
C ILE A 42 0.73 -0.97 -8.48
N ALA A 43 -0.11 -1.99 -8.24
CA ALA A 43 -0.11 -3.23 -9.02
C ALA A 43 -0.34 -2.93 -10.52
N ASN A 44 -1.36 -2.13 -10.83
CA ASN A 44 -1.65 -1.69 -12.19
C ASN A 44 -0.48 -0.89 -12.81
N PHE A 45 0.20 -0.06 -12.02
CA PHE A 45 1.39 0.65 -12.48
C PHE A 45 2.55 -0.29 -12.81
N ILE A 46 2.88 -1.21 -11.91
CA ILE A 46 3.93 -2.23 -12.11
C ILE A 46 3.62 -3.05 -13.36
N GLN A 47 2.38 -3.51 -13.51
CA GLN A 47 1.97 -4.28 -14.68
C GLN A 47 2.12 -3.50 -15.99
N ARG A 48 1.73 -2.21 -16.03
CA ARG A 48 1.92 -1.37 -17.22
C ARG A 48 3.40 -1.09 -17.52
N ARG A 49 4.23 -0.94 -16.49
CA ARG A 49 5.67 -0.67 -16.64
C ARG A 49 6.42 -1.90 -17.14
N ASP A 50 6.10 -3.07 -16.61
CA ASP A 50 6.90 -4.29 -16.79
C ASP A 50 6.29 -5.27 -17.82
N GLY A 51 5.01 -5.13 -18.14
CA GLY A 51 4.30 -6.02 -19.07
C GLY A 51 3.87 -7.37 -18.47
N TYR A 52 4.03 -7.57 -17.16
CA TYR A 52 3.66 -8.80 -16.44
C TYR A 52 2.57 -8.54 -15.40
N PRO A 53 1.69 -9.52 -15.11
CA PRO A 53 0.70 -9.40 -14.05
C PRO A 53 1.35 -9.06 -12.70
N SER A 54 0.75 -8.12 -11.97
CA SER A 54 1.17 -7.76 -10.61
C SER A 54 -0.03 -7.89 -9.66
N ASP A 55 0.17 -8.60 -8.56
CA ASP A 55 -0.88 -8.85 -7.57
C ASP A 55 -0.82 -7.81 -6.44
N PRO A 56 -1.90 -7.04 -6.19
CA PRO A 56 -1.94 -6.09 -5.08
C PRO A 56 -1.72 -6.74 -3.71
N HIS A 57 -2.02 -8.03 -3.54
CA HIS A 57 -1.80 -8.77 -2.29
C HIS A 57 -0.31 -8.91 -1.93
N ASN A 58 0.60 -8.81 -2.91
CA ASN A 58 2.04 -8.85 -2.72
C ASN A 58 2.65 -7.47 -2.39
N ILE A 59 1.85 -6.41 -2.37
CA ILE A 59 2.32 -5.03 -2.15
C ILE A 59 2.06 -4.63 -0.70
N PHE A 60 3.09 -4.15 0.00
CA PHE A 60 2.98 -3.60 1.35
C PHE A 60 3.40 -2.14 1.33
N LEU A 61 2.54 -1.25 1.85
CA LEU A 61 2.87 0.17 1.98
C LEU A 61 3.75 0.37 3.22
N CYS A 62 4.84 1.10 3.07
CA CYS A 62 5.78 1.41 4.14
C CYS A 62 5.95 2.93 4.28
N ASN A 63 6.40 3.39 5.45
CA ASN A 63 6.72 4.80 5.67
C ASN A 63 8.09 5.15 5.08
N GLY A 64 8.19 5.09 3.76
CA GLY A 64 9.44 5.23 3.01
C GLY A 64 10.26 3.95 2.93
N ALA A 65 11.28 3.98 2.06
CA ALA A 65 12.09 2.80 1.73
C ALA A 65 12.86 2.24 2.94
N SER A 66 13.38 3.11 3.81
CA SER A 66 14.15 2.71 5.00
C SER A 66 13.34 1.84 5.96
N ASP A 67 12.04 2.10 6.11
CA ASP A 67 11.15 1.33 6.97
C ASP A 67 10.87 -0.06 6.39
N GLY A 68 10.64 -0.13 5.07
CA GLY A 68 10.51 -1.40 4.34
C GLY A 68 11.77 -2.26 4.45
N LEU A 69 12.95 -1.67 4.23
CA LEU A 69 14.23 -2.37 4.36
C LEU A 69 14.45 -2.92 5.78
N LYS A 70 14.20 -2.10 6.81
CA LYS A 70 14.29 -2.55 8.21
C LYS A 70 13.36 -3.72 8.49
N THR A 71 12.14 -3.69 7.96
CA THR A 71 11.14 -4.74 8.15
C THR A 71 11.62 -6.06 7.53
N VAL A 72 12.08 -6.02 6.28
CA VAL A 72 12.59 -7.22 5.58
C VAL A 72 13.82 -7.79 6.27
N ILE A 73 14.78 -6.94 6.66
CA ILE A 73 15.98 -7.41 7.38
C ILE A 73 15.59 -8.06 8.70
N LYS A 74 14.75 -7.41 9.52
CA LYS A 74 14.29 -7.97 10.80
C LYS A 74 13.56 -9.31 10.64
N LEU A 75 12.79 -9.47 9.56
CA LEU A 75 12.11 -10.73 9.26
C LEU A 75 13.11 -11.86 8.98
N LEU A 76 14.21 -11.56 8.28
CA LEU A 76 15.22 -12.54 7.89
C LEU A 76 16.28 -12.79 8.98
N MET A 77 16.44 -11.87 9.92
CA MET A 77 17.38 -12.00 11.03
C MET A 77 16.94 -13.11 11.98
N ASN A 78 17.79 -14.13 12.13
CA ASN A 78 17.64 -15.14 13.16
C ASN A 78 18.69 -14.92 14.25
N ASN A 79 18.22 -14.40 15.39
CA ASN A 79 19.08 -14.13 16.54
C ASN A 79 19.22 -15.35 17.47
N ASN A 80 18.69 -16.51 17.10
CA ASN A 80 18.72 -17.70 17.93
C ASN A 80 19.49 -18.83 17.24
N PRO A 81 20.78 -19.06 17.58
CA PRO A 81 21.59 -20.09 16.94
C PRO A 81 21.06 -21.52 17.18
N LYS A 82 20.13 -21.70 18.13
CA LYS A 82 19.53 -22.99 18.47
C LYS A 82 18.25 -23.31 17.69
N LYS A 83 17.71 -22.38 16.90
CA LYS A 83 16.51 -22.60 16.08
C LYS A 83 16.81 -22.25 14.63
N PRO A 84 16.65 -23.16 13.68
CA PRO A 84 16.73 -22.85 12.25
C PRO A 84 15.82 -21.68 11.86
N SER A 85 16.26 -20.85 10.92
CA SER A 85 15.43 -19.77 10.37
C SER A 85 14.28 -20.37 9.55
N GLY A 86 13.04 -19.94 9.79
CA GLY A 86 11.87 -20.32 8.97
C GLY A 86 11.04 -21.52 9.48
N ILE A 87 11.18 -21.90 10.75
CA ILE A 87 10.32 -22.87 11.46
C ILE A 87 9.70 -22.28 12.72
#